data_AF-A0A7V4SM44-F1
#
_entry.id   AF-A0A7V4SM44-F1
#
_cell.length_a   1.000
_cell.length_b   1.000
_cell.length_c   1.000
_cell.angle_alpha   90.00
_cell.angle_beta   90.00
_cell.angle_gamma   90.00
#
_symmetry.space_group_name_H-M   'P 1'
#
loop_
_entity.id
_entity.type
_entity.pdbx_description
1 polymer ?
#
loop_
_entity_poly.entity_id
_entity_poly.type
_entity_poly.pdbx_seq_one_letter_code
_entity_poly.pdbx_strand_id
1 'polypeptide(L)'
;MFRPPLKEPWKYPARLTWWLGWLALVPLAAPVAASVAACTALVSHFLCTRWPERYTGKNWIWAGLGLCILALALFFAEGFLFLSWKQDQLYAQNLAVSRFRLTRIAEALERHREEVGHYPEVSGIHRLKALLEPKYVADCPTRDGFEGSISAWSRFDGYRLEAHPSPRRDGTRPAPLVAEGHFQPGPSPPPPPPPPLEEAPAEPSTSPAPRE
;
A
#
# COMPACT_ATOMS: atom_id res chain seq x y z
N MET A 1 61.02 -6.27 52.59
CA MET A 1 60.39 -6.61 51.28
C MET A 1 59.43 -5.49 50.90
N PHE A 2 59.85 -4.58 50.02
CA PHE A 2 58.98 -3.58 49.42
C PHE A 2 58.26 -4.22 48.24
N ARG A 3 56.97 -4.51 48.36
CA ARG A 3 56.13 -4.81 47.18
C ARG A 3 55.84 -3.49 46.49
N PRO A 4 56.23 -3.30 45.22
CA PRO A 4 55.88 -2.08 44.50
C PRO A 4 54.35 -1.95 44.42
N PRO A 5 53.80 -0.71 44.44
CA PRO A 5 52.37 -0.50 44.24
C PRO A 5 52.03 -0.99 42.83
N LEU A 6 51.31 -2.12 42.76
CA LEU A 6 50.70 -2.58 41.51
C LEU A 6 49.82 -1.45 40.99
N LYS A 7 50.19 -0.89 39.82
CA LYS A 7 49.44 0.15 39.09
C LYS A 7 48.03 -0.34 38.78
N GLU A 8 47.11 -0.22 39.73
CA GLU A 8 45.69 -0.63 39.75
C GLU A 8 45.13 -1.27 38.45
N PRO A 9 45.60 -2.47 38.02
CA PRO A 9 45.08 -3.11 36.82
C PRO A 9 43.65 -3.65 37.02
N TRP A 10 43.07 -3.47 38.21
CA TRP A 10 41.78 -3.98 38.63
C TRP A 10 40.60 -3.03 38.36
N LYS A 11 40.83 -1.76 37.98
CA LYS A 11 39.75 -0.82 37.58
C LYS A 11 39.33 -0.94 36.10
N TYR A 12 40.05 -1.74 35.32
CA TYR A 12 39.84 -1.91 33.89
C TYR A 12 38.55 -2.65 33.49
N PRO A 13 38.11 -3.75 34.17
CA PRO A 13 36.91 -4.47 33.74
C PRO A 13 35.65 -3.63 33.86
N ALA A 14 35.46 -2.90 34.98
CA ALA A 14 34.30 -2.03 35.17
C ALA A 14 34.25 -0.86 34.17
N ARG A 15 35.41 -0.26 33.85
CA ARG A 15 35.50 0.78 32.82
C ARG A 15 35.24 0.23 31.42
N LEU A 16 35.69 -0.99 31.13
CA LEU A 16 35.44 -1.66 29.85
C LEU A 16 33.94 -1.93 29.67
N THR A 17 33.24 -2.44 30.69
CA THR A 17 31.78 -2.66 30.63
C THR A 17 31.03 -1.35 30.40
N TRP A 18 31.47 -0.26 31.02
CA TRP A 18 30.91 1.08 30.79
C TRP A 18 31.11 1.57 29.35
N TRP A 19 32.33 1.48 28.81
CA TRP A 19 32.63 1.87 27.43
C TRP A 19 31.88 1.01 26.40
N LEU A 20 31.78 -0.30 26.65
CA LEU A 20 31.01 -1.21 25.81
C LEU A 20 29.51 -0.91 25.86
N GLY A 21 29.00 -0.52 27.02
CA GLY A 21 27.63 -0.01 27.14
C GLY A 21 27.40 1.22 26.27
N TRP A 22 28.31 2.21 26.32
CA TRP A 22 28.22 3.40 25.46
C TRP A 22 28.26 3.06 23.98
N LEU A 23 29.15 2.15 23.57
CA LEU A 23 29.21 1.66 22.19
C LEU A 23 27.94 0.91 21.77
N ALA A 24 27.25 0.26 22.71
CA ALA A 24 25.98 -0.40 22.45
C ALA A 24 24.84 0.58 22.12
N LEU A 25 24.99 1.87 22.42
CA LEU A 25 24.03 2.89 21.98
C LEU A 25 24.12 3.21 20.48
N VAL A 26 25.17 2.73 19.78
CA VAL A 26 25.27 2.87 18.32
C VAL A 26 24.40 1.77 17.67
N PRO A 27 23.34 2.11 16.91
CA PRO A 27 22.33 1.15 16.46
C PRO A 27 22.90 -0.05 15.69
N LEU A 28 23.90 0.18 14.83
CA LEU A 28 24.56 -0.87 14.03
C LEU A 28 25.39 -1.85 14.87
N ALA A 29 25.95 -1.38 15.98
CA ALA A 29 26.80 -2.19 16.86
C ALA A 29 26.03 -2.75 18.07
N ALA A 30 24.83 -2.25 18.35
CA ALA A 30 24.02 -2.55 19.52
C ALA A 30 23.92 -4.06 19.86
N PRO A 31 23.54 -4.97 18.92
CA PRO A 31 23.36 -6.38 19.28
C PRO A 31 24.68 -7.06 19.66
N VAL A 32 25.77 -6.74 18.95
CA VAL A 32 27.10 -7.33 19.20
C VAL A 32 27.70 -6.75 20.47
N ALA A 33 27.69 -5.42 20.61
CA ALA A 33 28.22 -4.72 21.76
C ALA A 33 27.47 -5.07 23.05
N ALA A 34 26.14 -5.16 23.01
CA ALA A 34 25.33 -5.55 24.17
C ALA A 34 25.59 -7.01 24.57
N SER A 35 25.78 -7.92 23.62
CA SER A 35 26.13 -9.32 23.91
C SER A 35 27.50 -9.43 24.59
N VAL A 36 28.51 -8.73 24.07
CA VAL A 36 29.85 -8.70 24.67
C VAL A 36 29.81 -8.04 26.05
N ALA A 37 29.05 -6.95 26.21
CA ALA A 37 28.89 -6.27 27.49
C ALA A 37 28.15 -7.12 28.53
N ALA A 38 27.13 -7.88 28.14
CA ALA A 38 26.44 -8.82 29.02
C ALA A 38 27.38 -9.95 29.49
N CYS A 39 28.15 -10.55 28.57
CA CYS A 39 29.14 -11.57 28.91
C CYS A 39 30.21 -11.02 29.87
N THR A 40 30.75 -9.82 29.61
CA THR A 40 31.75 -9.19 30.49
C THR A 40 31.16 -8.80 31.85
N ALA A 41 29.89 -8.39 31.91
CA ALA A 41 29.20 -8.11 33.16
C ALA A 41 29.00 -9.39 34.01
N LEU A 42 28.61 -10.52 33.39
CA LEU A 42 28.46 -11.81 34.07
C LEU A 42 29.80 -12.31 34.63
N VAL A 43 30.87 -12.25 33.83
CA VAL A 43 32.22 -12.63 34.27
C VAL A 43 32.68 -11.72 35.41
N SER A 44 32.48 -10.40 35.28
CA SER A 44 32.87 -9.44 36.32
C SER A 44 32.08 -9.63 37.61
N HIS A 45 30.78 -9.95 37.51
CA HIS A 45 29.95 -10.27 38.67
C HIS A 45 30.45 -11.54 39.38
N PHE A 46 30.74 -12.60 38.63
CA PHE A 46 31.28 -13.84 39.16
C PHE A 46 32.62 -13.64 39.89
N LEU A 47 33.55 -12.88 39.29
CA LEU A 47 34.83 -12.53 39.90
C LEU A 47 34.65 -11.72 41.20
N CYS A 48 33.74 -10.74 41.22
CA CYS A 48 33.41 -9.96 42.42
C CYS A 48 32.84 -10.82 43.55
N THR A 49 31.99 -11.81 43.22
CA THR A 49 31.42 -12.71 44.25
C THR A 49 32.46 -13.66 44.84
N ARG A 50 33.40 -14.14 44.03
CA ARG A 50 34.39 -15.14 44.44
C ARG A 50 35.59 -14.52 45.17
N TRP A 51 35.96 -13.28 44.84
CA TRP A 51 37.10 -12.58 45.44
C TRP A 51 36.77 -11.10 45.74
N PRO A 52 35.90 -10.83 46.72
CA PRO A 52 35.42 -9.47 47.00
C PRO A 52 36.54 -8.51 47.42
N GLU A 53 37.59 -9.00 48.09
CA GLU A 53 38.74 -8.20 48.52
C GLU A 53 39.56 -7.63 47.36
N ARG A 54 39.48 -8.24 46.17
CA ARG A 54 40.26 -7.84 44.98
C ARG A 54 39.47 -7.04 43.96
N TYR A 55 38.14 -7.10 43.98
CA TYR A 55 37.28 -6.49 42.97
C TYR A 55 36.23 -5.61 43.62
N THR A 56 36.50 -4.31 43.67
CA THR A 56 35.55 -3.27 44.09
C THR A 56 34.86 -2.64 42.88
N GLY A 57 33.57 -2.28 42.98
CA GLY A 57 32.86 -1.57 41.91
C GLY A 57 31.55 -2.21 41.43
N LYS A 58 30.87 -2.98 42.29
CA LYS A 58 29.57 -3.62 41.99
C LYS A 58 28.56 -2.68 41.33
N ASN A 59 28.47 -1.43 41.79
CA ASN A 59 27.54 -0.44 41.24
C ASN A 59 27.82 -0.09 39.77
N TRP A 60 29.09 -0.05 39.35
CA TRP A 60 29.47 0.23 37.96
C TRP A 60 29.13 -0.93 37.02
N ILE A 61 29.25 -2.17 37.50
CA ILE A 61 28.84 -3.36 36.75
C ILE A 61 27.33 -3.33 36.51
N TRP A 62 26.54 -3.02 37.54
CA TRP A 62 25.08 -2.89 37.41
C TRP A 62 24.68 -1.71 36.52
N ALA A 63 25.36 -0.57 36.62
CA ALA A 63 25.13 0.57 35.73
C ALA A 63 25.42 0.22 34.27
N GLY A 64 26.55 -0.44 33.99
CA GLY A 64 26.90 -0.93 32.66
C GLY A 64 25.88 -1.93 32.11
N LEU A 65 25.46 -2.90 32.94
CA LEU A 65 24.42 -3.86 32.58
C LEU A 65 23.08 -3.18 32.28
N GLY A 66 22.66 -2.23 33.12
CA GLY A 66 21.43 -1.45 32.92
C GLY A 66 21.47 -0.66 31.60
N LEU A 67 22.62 -0.07 31.27
CA LEU A 67 22.80 0.65 30.01
C LEU A 67 22.78 -0.28 28.79
N CYS A 68 23.27 -1.52 28.91
CA CYS A 68 23.15 -2.53 27.86
C CYS A 68 21.71 -3.00 27.65
N ILE A 69 20.96 -3.22 28.73
CA ILE A 69 19.53 -3.56 28.67
C ILE A 69 18.75 -2.43 28.00
N LEU A 70 19.04 -1.18 28.37
CA LEU A 70 18.41 -0.01 27.77
C LEU A 70 18.74 0.09 26.27
N ALA A 71 20.00 -0.11 25.89
CA ALA A 71 20.43 -0.10 24.49
C ALA A 71 19.72 -1.17 23.65
N LEU A 72 19.61 -2.40 24.17
CA LEU A 72 18.84 -3.47 23.54
C LEU A 72 17.35 -3.12 23.42
N ALA A 73 16.74 -2.57 24.47
CA ALA A 73 15.34 -2.17 24.45
C ALA A 73 15.08 -1.10 23.39
N LEU A 74 15.97 -0.09 23.27
CA LEU A 74 15.89 0.93 22.24
C LEU A 74 16.07 0.34 20.84
N PHE A 75 17.04 -0.56 20.65
CA PHE A 75 17.26 -1.24 19.38
C PHE A 75 16.03 -2.04 18.92
N PHE A 76 15.41 -2.80 19.82
CA PHE A 76 14.18 -3.54 19.50
C PHE A 76 12.99 -2.61 19.24
N ALA A 77 12.84 -1.54 20.01
CA ALA A 77 11.79 -0.55 19.82
C ALA A 77 11.92 0.14 18.45
N GLU A 78 13.13 0.59 18.10
CA GLU A 78 13.42 1.19 16.79
C GLU A 78 13.20 0.18 15.66
N GLY A 79 13.66 -1.07 15.82
CA GLY A 79 13.42 -2.15 14.86
C GLY A 79 11.94 -2.40 14.62
N PHE A 80 11.13 -2.42 15.69
CA PHE A 80 9.68 -2.59 15.58
C PHE A 80 9.02 -1.42 14.86
N LEU A 81 9.39 -0.18 15.22
CA LEU A 81 8.89 1.03 14.58
C LEU A 81 9.27 1.05 13.09
N PHE A 82 10.51 0.75 12.75
CA PHE A 82 10.99 0.67 11.37
C PHE A 82 10.22 -0.38 10.56
N LEU A 83 10.03 -1.58 11.12
CA LEU A 83 9.27 -2.64 10.46
C LEU A 83 7.80 -2.24 10.26
N SER A 84 7.18 -1.62 11.25
CA SER A 84 5.79 -1.12 11.12
C SER A 84 5.67 -0.07 10.02
N TRP A 85 6.60 0.90 9.99
CA TRP A 85 6.66 1.92 8.96
C TRP A 85 6.88 1.32 7.55
N LYS A 86 7.76 0.32 7.42
CA LYS A 86 7.96 -0.38 6.13
C LYS A 86 6.73 -1.13 5.65
N GLN A 87 5.99 -1.76 6.56
CA GLN A 87 4.72 -2.40 6.23
C GLN A 87 3.69 -1.37 5.74
N ASP A 88 3.60 -0.21 6.40
CA ASP A 88 2.70 0.87 5.98
C ASP A 88 3.08 1.45 4.62
N GLN A 89 4.39 1.61 4.34
CA GLN A 89 4.87 2.03 3.03
C GLN A 89 4.48 1.05 1.92
N LEU A 90 4.72 -0.24 2.13
CA LEU A 90 4.35 -1.27 1.15
C LEU A 90 2.84 -1.30 0.92
N TYR A 91 2.05 -1.18 1.99
CA TYR A 91 0.60 -1.10 1.90
C TYR A 91 0.14 0.10 1.07
N ALA A 92 0.69 1.29 1.34
CA ALA A 92 0.36 2.51 0.61
C ALA A 92 0.76 2.40 -0.88
N GLN A 93 1.91 1.78 -1.17
CA GLN A 93 2.36 1.52 -2.54
C GLN A 93 1.40 0.58 -3.28
N ASN A 94 1.00 -0.53 -2.66
CA ASN A 94 0.07 -1.48 -3.26
C ASN A 94 -1.31 -0.87 -3.50
N LEU A 95 -1.76 0.02 -2.60
CA LEU A 95 -3.00 0.77 -2.78
C LEU A 95 -2.90 1.73 -3.98
N ALA A 96 -1.77 2.44 -4.13
CA ALA A 96 -1.52 3.30 -5.29
C ALA A 96 -1.50 2.50 -6.61
N VAL A 97 -0.84 1.34 -6.62
CA VAL A 97 -0.83 0.42 -7.78
C VAL A 97 -2.24 -0.04 -8.12
N SER A 98 -3.05 -0.41 -7.12
CA SER A 98 -4.44 -0.83 -7.32
C SER A 98 -5.27 0.27 -7.98
N ARG A 99 -5.16 1.52 -7.50
CA ARG A 99 -5.83 2.69 -8.09
C ARG A 99 -5.40 2.91 -9.54
N PHE A 100 -4.10 2.91 -9.79
CA PHE A 100 -3.56 3.10 -11.14
C PHE A 100 -4.08 2.04 -12.12
N ARG A 101 -4.12 0.77 -11.70
CA ARG A 101 -4.65 -0.34 -12.52
C ARG A 101 -6.14 -0.16 -12.82
N LEU A 102 -6.95 0.23 -11.83
CA LEU A 102 -8.38 0.54 -12.03
C LEU A 102 -8.57 1.72 -13.02
N THR A 103 -7.82 2.81 -12.85
CA THR A 103 -7.87 3.97 -13.75
C THR A 103 -7.51 3.58 -15.19
N ARG A 104 -6.50 2.73 -15.38
CA ARG A 104 -6.12 2.24 -16.72
C ARG A 104 -7.25 1.48 -17.41
N ILE A 105 -7.97 0.62 -16.68
CA ILE A 105 -9.11 -0.13 -17.24
C ILE A 105 -10.26 0.83 -17.53
N ALA A 106 -10.54 1.77 -16.63
CA ALA A 106 -11.56 2.80 -16.81
C ALA A 106 -11.29 3.64 -18.06
N GLU A 107 -10.07 4.13 -18.27
CA GLU A 107 -9.69 4.87 -19.48
C GLU A 107 -9.88 4.03 -20.76
N ALA A 108 -9.57 2.74 -20.72
CA ALA A 108 -9.78 1.85 -21.87
C ALA A 108 -11.28 1.66 -22.17
N LEU A 109 -12.12 1.58 -21.13
CA LEU A 109 -13.58 1.54 -21.27
C LEU A 109 -14.14 2.86 -21.82
N GLU A 110 -13.63 4.01 -21.38
CA GLU A 110 -14.01 5.32 -21.92
C GLU A 110 -13.67 5.44 -23.41
N ARG A 111 -12.46 5.04 -23.82
CA ARG A 111 -12.09 5.04 -25.26
C ARG A 111 -12.95 4.08 -26.08
N HIS A 112 -13.28 2.91 -25.53
CA HIS A 112 -14.21 1.99 -26.19
C HIS A 112 -15.58 2.64 -26.40
N ARG A 113 -16.10 3.33 -25.38
CA ARG A 113 -17.37 4.06 -25.46
C ARG A 113 -17.31 5.18 -26.48
N GLU A 114 -16.23 5.95 -26.52
CA GLU A 114 -16.07 7.04 -27.50
C GLU A 114 -16.11 6.54 -28.95
N GLU A 115 -15.59 5.33 -29.22
CA GLU A 115 -15.59 4.76 -30.56
C GLU A 115 -16.90 4.05 -30.94
N VAL A 116 -17.50 3.31 -30.01
CA VAL A 116 -18.66 2.43 -30.27
C VAL A 116 -19.99 3.13 -29.91
N GLY A 117 -19.95 4.18 -29.09
CA GLY A 117 -21.10 4.92 -28.60
C GLY A 117 -21.74 4.35 -27.33
N HIS A 118 -21.23 3.25 -26.79
CA HIS A 118 -21.69 2.63 -25.55
C HIS A 118 -20.58 1.79 -24.89
N TYR A 119 -20.74 1.42 -23.62
CA TYR A 119 -19.82 0.51 -22.94
C TYR A 119 -20.11 -0.97 -23.31
N PRO A 120 -19.13 -1.88 -23.19
CA PRO A 120 -19.32 -3.29 -23.52
C PRO A 120 -20.13 -4.00 -22.43
N GLU A 121 -21.04 -4.89 -22.81
CA GLU A 121 -21.83 -5.68 -21.86
C GLU A 121 -21.06 -6.92 -21.41
N VAL A 122 -20.24 -6.77 -20.38
CA VAL A 122 -19.36 -7.84 -19.90
C VAL A 122 -19.31 -7.84 -18.39
N SER A 123 -19.47 -9.02 -17.79
CA SER A 123 -19.16 -9.27 -16.40
C SER A 123 -17.86 -10.08 -16.27
N GLY A 124 -17.02 -9.66 -15.33
CA GLY A 124 -15.73 -10.30 -15.03
C GLY A 124 -14.55 -9.71 -15.80
N ILE A 125 -13.44 -9.53 -15.08
CA ILE A 125 -12.24 -8.87 -15.61
C ILE A 125 -11.54 -9.66 -16.72
N HIS A 126 -11.61 -10.99 -16.72
CA HIS A 126 -10.97 -11.80 -17.77
C HIS A 126 -11.64 -11.63 -19.14
N ARG A 127 -12.97 -11.56 -19.16
CA ARG A 127 -13.72 -11.30 -20.39
C ARG A 127 -13.49 -9.87 -20.86
N LEU A 128 -13.47 -8.92 -19.93
CA LEU A 128 -13.18 -7.53 -20.24
C LEU A 128 -11.75 -7.36 -20.79
N LYS A 129 -10.77 -8.08 -20.21
CA LYS A 129 -9.39 -8.15 -20.71
C LYS A 129 -9.34 -8.63 -22.16
N ALA A 130 -10.00 -9.75 -22.48
CA ALA A 130 -9.99 -10.30 -23.83
C ALA A 130 -10.54 -9.32 -24.89
N LEU A 131 -11.47 -8.44 -24.48
CA LEU A 131 -12.04 -7.40 -25.34
C LEU A 131 -11.13 -6.17 -25.45
N LEU A 132 -10.56 -5.71 -24.33
CA LEU A 132 -9.79 -4.47 -24.29
C LEU A 132 -8.33 -4.61 -24.75
N GLU A 133 -7.72 -5.77 -24.52
CA GLU A 133 -6.29 -6.00 -24.76
C GLU A 133 -5.87 -5.85 -26.24
N PRO A 134 -6.64 -6.36 -27.23
CA PRO A 134 -6.24 -6.26 -28.63
C PRO A 134 -6.21 -4.83 -29.18
N LYS A 135 -6.99 -3.90 -28.60
CA LYS A 135 -7.25 -2.59 -29.23
C LYS A 135 -7.03 -1.38 -28.33
N TYR A 136 -7.22 -1.48 -27.01
CA TYR A 136 -7.25 -0.32 -26.11
C TYR A 136 -6.13 -0.31 -25.07
N VAL A 137 -5.67 -1.48 -24.60
CA VAL A 137 -4.63 -1.57 -23.57
C VAL A 137 -3.74 -2.81 -23.72
N ALA A 138 -2.46 -2.62 -24.07
CA ALA A 138 -1.55 -3.74 -24.40
C ALA A 138 -1.28 -4.74 -23.25
N ASP A 139 -1.65 -4.40 -22.01
CA ASP A 139 -1.66 -5.33 -20.88
C ASP A 139 -2.76 -4.88 -19.91
N CYS A 140 -3.92 -5.53 -19.99
CA CYS A 140 -5.05 -5.23 -19.13
C CYS A 140 -4.84 -5.91 -17.76
N PRO A 141 -4.62 -5.16 -16.67
CA PRO A 141 -4.38 -5.77 -15.37
C PRO A 141 -5.63 -6.49 -14.89
N THR A 142 -5.49 -7.77 -14.53
CA THR A 142 -6.58 -8.57 -13.94
C THR A 142 -6.52 -8.62 -12.41
N ARG A 143 -5.37 -8.23 -11.85
CA ARG A 143 -5.10 -8.22 -10.42
C ARG A 143 -4.85 -6.81 -9.91
N ASP A 144 -5.18 -6.55 -8.67
CA ASP A 144 -4.84 -5.31 -7.97
C ASP A 144 -3.38 -5.32 -7.45
N GLY A 145 -2.97 -4.27 -6.75
CA GLY A 145 -1.62 -4.17 -6.18
C GLY A 145 -1.36 -5.12 -5.00
N PHE A 146 -2.36 -5.86 -4.54
CA PHE A 146 -2.26 -6.89 -3.50
C PHE A 146 -2.36 -8.31 -4.09
N GLU A 147 -2.30 -8.45 -5.42
CA GLU A 147 -2.50 -9.70 -6.15
C GLU A 147 -3.93 -10.28 -6.07
N GLY A 148 -4.89 -9.53 -5.53
CA GLY A 148 -6.31 -9.87 -5.54
C GLY A 148 -6.95 -9.63 -6.90
N SER A 149 -8.00 -10.38 -7.25
CA SER A 149 -8.71 -10.19 -8.52
C SER A 149 -9.51 -8.88 -8.54
N ILE A 150 -9.42 -8.13 -9.63
CA ILE A 150 -10.29 -6.98 -9.89
C ILE A 150 -11.67 -7.49 -10.32
N SER A 151 -12.72 -7.01 -9.66
CA SER A 151 -14.10 -7.28 -10.07
C SER A 151 -14.51 -6.23 -11.10
N ALA A 152 -15.09 -6.66 -12.21
CA ALA A 152 -15.52 -5.77 -13.28
C ALA A 152 -16.96 -6.09 -13.69
N TRP A 153 -17.78 -5.06 -13.75
CA TRP A 153 -19.15 -5.11 -14.24
C TRP A 153 -19.35 -3.96 -15.22
N SER A 154 -19.68 -4.28 -16.47
CA SER A 154 -19.91 -3.29 -17.51
C SER A 154 -21.21 -3.61 -18.23
N ARG A 155 -22.02 -2.57 -18.45
CA ARG A 155 -23.33 -2.59 -19.14
C ARG A 155 -23.37 -1.43 -20.10
N PHE A 156 -24.33 -1.42 -21.01
CA PHE A 156 -24.47 -0.39 -22.04
C PHE A 156 -24.36 1.06 -21.52
N ASP A 157 -24.97 1.33 -20.37
CA ASP A 157 -25.13 2.64 -19.72
C ASP A 157 -24.05 2.96 -18.67
N GLY A 158 -23.14 2.04 -18.36
CA GLY A 158 -22.11 2.31 -17.37
C GLY A 158 -21.28 1.10 -17.00
N TYR A 159 -20.24 1.36 -16.22
CA TYR A 159 -19.38 0.33 -15.66
C TYR A 159 -19.06 0.60 -14.19
N ARG A 160 -18.65 -0.46 -13.53
CA ARG A 160 -18.20 -0.51 -12.14
C ARG A 160 -17.02 -1.48 -12.04
N LEU A 161 -15.88 -0.96 -11.63
CA LEU A 161 -14.66 -1.71 -11.36
C LEU A 161 -14.37 -1.62 -9.86
N GLU A 162 -14.10 -2.75 -9.24
CA GLU A 162 -13.82 -2.83 -7.80
C GLU A 162 -12.54 -3.63 -7.54
N ALA A 163 -11.70 -3.13 -6.63
CA ALA A 163 -10.60 -3.87 -6.03
C ALA A 163 -10.80 -3.92 -4.52
N HIS A 164 -10.52 -5.08 -3.92
CA HIS A 164 -10.70 -5.31 -2.49
C HIS A 164 -9.33 -5.38 -1.80
N PRO A 165 -8.79 -4.25 -1.31
CA PRO A 165 -7.51 -4.26 -0.64
C PRO A 165 -7.50 -5.18 0.57
N SER A 166 -6.37 -5.86 0.79
CA SER A 166 -6.15 -6.73 1.93
C SER A 166 -6.34 -5.99 3.26
N PRO A 167 -6.78 -6.67 4.33
CA PRO A 167 -6.90 -6.06 5.64
C PRO A 167 -5.54 -5.53 6.14
N ARG A 168 -5.58 -4.44 6.91
CA ARG A 168 -4.41 -3.88 7.57
C ARG A 168 -3.95 -4.77 8.73
N ARG A 169 -2.73 -4.53 9.21
CA ARG A 169 -2.14 -5.27 10.35
C ARG A 169 -2.95 -5.14 11.64
N ASP A 170 -3.63 -4.02 11.84
CA ASP A 170 -4.55 -3.77 12.95
C ASP A 170 -5.89 -4.51 12.81
N GLY A 171 -6.07 -5.32 11.77
CA GLY A 171 -7.30 -6.05 11.47
C GLY A 171 -8.38 -5.20 10.82
N THR A 172 -8.13 -3.90 10.60
CA THR A 172 -9.11 -3.04 9.95
C THR A 172 -9.21 -3.38 8.46
N ARG A 173 -10.45 -3.54 7.99
CA ARG A 173 -10.71 -3.79 6.57
C ARG A 173 -10.93 -2.45 5.87
N PRO A 174 -10.06 -2.05 4.94
CA PRO A 174 -10.27 -0.85 4.13
C PRO A 174 -11.55 -0.98 3.29
N ALA A 175 -12.16 0.16 2.98
CA ALA A 175 -13.22 0.22 1.97
C ALA A 175 -12.69 -0.26 0.60
N PRO A 176 -13.52 -0.91 -0.21
CA PRO A 176 -13.13 -1.28 -1.57
C PRO A 176 -12.75 -0.04 -2.38
N LEU A 177 -11.74 -0.18 -3.23
CA LEU A 177 -11.42 0.83 -4.23
C LEU A 177 -12.37 0.64 -5.39
N VAL A 178 -13.06 1.71 -5.78
CA VAL A 178 -14.11 1.65 -6.79
C VAL A 178 -13.83 2.70 -7.86
N ALA A 179 -13.94 2.30 -9.13
CA ALA A 179 -13.95 3.19 -10.27
C ALA A 179 -15.24 2.94 -11.07
N GLU A 180 -16.05 3.97 -11.22
CA GLU A 180 -17.38 3.91 -11.84
C GLU A 180 -17.50 4.98 -12.92
N GLY A 181 -18.16 4.63 -14.01
CA GLY A 181 -18.52 5.54 -15.09
C GLY A 181 -19.97 5.32 -15.49
N HIS A 182 -20.66 6.43 -15.77
CA HIS A 182 -22.05 6.43 -16.23
C HIS A 182 -22.13 7.15 -17.56
N PHE A 183 -22.91 6.60 -18.48
CA PHE A 183 -23.22 7.17 -19.76
C PHE A 183 -24.74 7.27 -19.92
N GLN A 184 -25.23 8.49 -20.04
CA GLN A 184 -26.59 8.73 -20.53
C GLN A 184 -26.51 9.01 -22.03
N PRO A 185 -27.09 8.16 -22.89
CA PRO A 185 -27.22 8.50 -24.31
C PRO A 185 -28.01 9.81 -24.43
N GLY A 186 -27.55 10.72 -25.29
CA GLY A 186 -28.23 11.98 -25.53
C GLY A 186 -29.69 11.77 -25.96
N PRO A 187 -30.56 12.79 -25.81
CA PRO A 187 -31.96 12.67 -26.20
C PRO A 187 -32.07 12.20 -27.66
N SER A 188 -32.97 11.24 -27.91
CA SER A 188 -33.22 10.74 -29.27
C SER A 188 -33.53 11.91 -30.21
N PRO A 189 -32.96 11.93 -31.43
CA PRO A 189 -33.26 13.00 -32.37
C PRO A 189 -34.78 13.07 -32.62
N PRO A 190 -35.36 14.28 -32.77
CA PRO A 190 -36.77 14.42 -33.06
C PRO A 190 -37.12 13.62 -34.32
N PRO A 191 -38.33 13.03 -34.40
CA PRO A 191 -38.75 12.30 -35.58
C PRO A 191 -38.63 13.20 -36.82
N PRO A 192 -38.25 12.64 -37.99
CA PRO A 192 -38.18 13.43 -39.22
C PRO A 192 -39.54 14.10 -39.48
N PRO A 193 -39.55 15.34 -40.01
CA PRO A 193 -40.79 15.99 -40.39
C PRO A 193 -41.56 15.09 -41.37
N PRO A 194 -42.90 15.00 -41.24
CA PRO A 194 -43.70 14.25 -42.19
C PRO A 194 -43.44 14.77 -43.62
N PRO A 195 -43.42 13.88 -44.62
CA PRO A 195 -43.24 14.31 -46.01
C PRO A 195 -44.32 15.35 -46.38
N PRO A 196 -43.99 16.33 -47.25
CA PRO A 196 -44.98 17.29 -47.74
C PRO A 196 -46.19 16.53 -48.28
N LEU A 197 -47.39 16.90 -47.83
CA LEU A 197 -48.63 16.43 -48.42
C LEU A 197 -48.59 16.82 -49.90
N GLU A 198 -48.40 15.81 -50.76
CA GLU A 198 -48.51 15.94 -52.20
C GLU A 198 -49.93 16.45 -52.47
N GLU A 199 -50.03 17.72 -52.87
CA GLU A 199 -51.28 18.38 -53.25
C GLU A 199 -51.96 17.51 -54.31
N ALA A 200 -53.02 16.81 -53.89
CA ALA A 200 -53.84 16.05 -54.81
C ALA A 200 -54.33 17.01 -55.92
N PRO A 201 -54.21 16.63 -57.19
CA PRO A 201 -54.56 17.50 -58.31
C PRO A 201 -56.01 17.95 -58.16
N ALA A 202 -56.21 19.27 -58.19
CA ALA A 202 -57.52 19.90 -58.10
C ALA A 202 -58.50 19.26 -59.09
N GLU A 203 -59.56 18.65 -58.56
CA GLU A 203 -60.64 18.12 -59.38
C GLU A 203 -61.27 19.27 -60.20
N PRO A 204 -61.51 19.08 -61.50
CA PRO A 204 -62.15 20.09 -62.32
C PRO A 204 -63.62 20.26 -61.88
N SER A 205 -63.90 21.41 -61.27
CA SER A 205 -65.24 21.87 -60.92
C SER A 205 -66.12 21.91 -62.18
N THR A 206 -66.99 20.90 -62.32
CA THR A 206 -68.05 20.88 -63.33
C THR A 206 -69.19 21.79 -62.87
N SER A 207 -69.20 23.01 -63.39
CA SER A 207 -70.32 23.94 -63.23
C SER A 207 -71.47 23.53 -64.17
N PRO A 208 -72.69 23.27 -63.68
CA PRO A 208 -73.82 22.99 -64.56
C PRO A 208 -74.34 24.30 -65.16
N ALA A 209 -74.54 24.29 -66.48
CA ALA A 209 -75.15 25.38 -67.23
C ALA A 209 -76.61 25.63 -66.77
N PRO A 210 -77.04 26.89 -66.57
CA PRO A 210 -78.44 27.19 -66.43
C PRO A 210 -79.10 27.22 -67.81
N ARG A 211 -80.27 26.58 -67.88
CA ARG A 211 -81.20 26.63 -69.00
C ARG A 211 -81.84 28.01 -69.06
N GLU A 212 -81.90 28.60 -70.25
CA GLU A 212 -83.08 29.23 -70.86
C GLU A 212 -82.81 29.59 -72.33
#